data_AF-A0A086YKB6-F1
#
_entry.id   AF-A0A086YKB6-F1
#
_cell.length_a   1.000
_cell.length_b   1.000
_cell.length_c   1.000
_cell.angle_alpha   90.00
_cell.angle_beta   90.00
_cell.angle_gamma   90.00
#
_symmetry.space_group_name_H-M   'P 1'
#
loop_
_entity.id
_entity.type
_entity.pdbx_description
1 polymer ?
#
loop_
_entity_poly.entity_id
_entity_poly.type
_entity_poly.pdbx_seq_one_letter_code
_entity_poly.pdbx_strand_id
1 'polypeptide(L)' 'MDKDKKVFLIGPGVNSPWYAGNSTTGLFKRFGSERIFDTPISENGVTGTAIGAALAGMRPILFHARKECGILAINRCAL' A
#
# COMPACT_ATOMS: atom_id res chain seq x y z
N MET A 1 9.74 3.36 -7.98
CA MET A 1 10.14 2.04 -7.48
C MET A 1 11.43 1.53 -8.11
N ASP A 2 11.77 1.88 -9.36
CA ASP A 2 13.06 1.46 -9.97
C ASP A 2 14.29 2.11 -9.33
N LYS A 3 14.19 3.40 -8.95
CA LYS A 3 15.31 4.16 -8.37
C LYS A 3 15.65 3.76 -6.93
N ASP A 4 14.69 3.18 -6.21
CA ASP A 4 14.86 2.84 -4.79
C ASP A 4 14.19 1.49 -4.50
N LYS A 5 15.01 0.53 -4.09
CA LYS A 5 14.60 -0.84 -3.75
C LYS A 5 13.78 -0.92 -2.46
N LYS A 6 13.83 0.10 -1.60
CA LYS A 6 13.10 0.16 -0.32
C LYS A 6 11.62 0.54 -0.49
N VAL A 7 11.20 0.94 -1.70
CA VAL A 7 9.84 1.44 -1.96
C VAL A 7 8.88 0.31 -2.32
N PHE A 8 7.89 -0.05 -1.53
CA PHE A 8 6.92 -1.09 -1.91
C PHE A 8 5.49 -0.54 -1.90
N LEU A 9 4.59 -1.16 -2.66
CA LEU A 9 3.16 -0.84 -2.66
C LEU A 9 2.43 -1.86 -1.80
N ILE A 10 1.56 -1.37 -0.92
CA ILE A 10 0.72 -2.21 -0.05
C ILE A 10 -0.70 -1.63 0.00
N GLY A 11 -1.70 -2.50 -0.07
CA GLY A 11 -3.09 -2.08 0.09
C GLY A 11 -4.08 -3.10 -0.49
N PRO A 12 -5.37 -2.96 -0.14
CA PRO A 12 -6.40 -3.87 -0.62
C PRO A 12 -6.64 -3.69 -2.12
N GLY A 13 -6.62 -4.81 -2.85
CA GLY A 13 -6.96 -4.87 -4.27
C GLY A 13 -5.94 -4.22 -5.20
N VAL A 14 -4.69 -4.01 -4.76
CA VAL A 14 -3.62 -3.42 -5.58
C VAL A 14 -3.28 -4.27 -6.81
N ASN A 15 -3.55 -5.59 -6.75
CA ASN A 15 -3.35 -6.52 -7.84
C ASN A 15 -4.57 -6.67 -8.77
N SER A 16 -5.73 -6.10 -8.39
CA SER A 16 -6.95 -6.20 -9.19
C SER A 16 -7.19 -4.91 -9.96
N PRO A 17 -7.25 -4.94 -11.31
CA PRO A 17 -7.58 -3.78 -12.14
C PRO A 17 -8.93 -3.14 -11.78
N TRP A 18 -9.85 -3.93 -11.24
CA TRP A 18 -11.19 -3.48 -10.85
C TRP A 18 -11.20 -2.66 -9.57
N TYR A 19 -10.23 -2.87 -8.69
CA TYR A 19 -10.24 -2.30 -7.33
C TYR A 19 -9.27 -1.12 -7.20
N ALA A 20 -8.10 -1.22 -7.82
CA ALA A 20 -7.11 -0.13 -7.86
C ALA A 20 -7.16 0.71 -9.16
N GLY A 21 -8.09 0.38 -10.06
CA GLY A 21 -8.28 1.05 -11.34
C GLY A 21 -7.06 0.92 -12.25
N ASN A 22 -6.81 1.97 -13.03
CA ASN A 22 -5.67 2.05 -13.94
C ASN A 22 -4.35 2.50 -13.27
N SER A 23 -4.40 2.90 -11.99
CA SER A 23 -3.26 3.51 -11.31
C SER A 23 -2.17 2.50 -10.95
N THR A 24 -2.53 1.24 -10.69
CA THR A 24 -1.59 0.17 -10.31
C THR A 24 -1.42 -0.91 -11.39
N THR A 25 -2.02 -0.71 -12.57
CA THR A 25 -1.99 -1.70 -13.65
C THR A 25 -0.56 -2.01 -14.10
N GLY A 26 -0.22 -3.30 -14.15
CA GLY A 26 1.10 -3.75 -14.62
C GLY A 26 2.24 -3.61 -13.60
N LEU A 27 2.02 -2.99 -12.44
CA LEU A 27 3.04 -2.91 -11.38
C LEU A 27 3.39 -4.30 -10.84
N PHE A 28 2.39 -5.19 -10.65
CA PHE A 28 2.63 -6.56 -10.22
C PHE A 28 3.50 -7.33 -11.21
N LYS A 29 3.24 -7.19 -12.51
CA LYS A 29 4.04 -7.83 -13.57
C LYS A 29 5.48 -7.31 -13.62
N ARG A 30 5.69 -6.03 -13.24
CA ARG A 30 6.99 -5.36 -13.33
C ARG A 30 7.86 -5.52 -12.09
N PHE A 31 7.28 -5.55 -10.89
CA PHE A 31 8.01 -5.58 -9.62
C PHE A 31 7.77 -6.85 -8.79
N GLY A 32 6.80 -7.69 -9.17
CA GLY A 32 6.52 -8.97 -8.53
C GLY A 32 5.92 -8.86 -7.13
N SER A 33 5.73 -10.03 -6.52
CA SER A 33 5.18 -10.20 -5.16
C SER A 33 6.10 -9.69 -4.06
N GLU A 34 7.38 -9.43 -4.34
CA GLU A 34 8.33 -8.87 -3.37
C GLU A 34 8.09 -7.39 -3.07
N ARG A 35 7.35 -6.70 -3.95
CA ARG A 35 7.19 -5.24 -3.91
C ARG A 35 5.75 -4.77 -4.00
N ILE A 36 4.84 -5.64 -4.41
CA ILE A 36 3.42 -5.35 -4.52
C ILE A 36 2.67 -6.34 -3.62
N PHE A 37 2.17 -5.85 -2.50
CA PHE A 37 1.51 -6.66 -1.47
C PHE A 37 0.00 -6.37 -1.47
N ASP A 38 -0.78 -7.38 -1.81
CA ASP A 38 -2.24 -7.35 -1.66
C ASP A 38 -2.62 -7.72 -0.24
N THR A 39 -3.47 -6.91 0.37
CA THR A 39 -3.86 -7.04 1.78
C THR A 39 -5.36 -7.18 1.94
N PRO A 40 -5.86 -7.79 3.02
CA PRO A 40 -7.29 -7.76 3.33
C PRO A 40 -7.80 -6.32 3.52
N ILE A 41 -9.13 -6.16 3.49
CA ILE A 41 -9.82 -4.89 3.78
C ILE A 41 -9.69 -4.58 5.28
N SER A 42 -8.51 -4.10 5.68
CA SER A 42 -8.20 -3.72 7.05
C SER A 42 -7.27 -2.52 7.04
N GLU A 43 -7.84 -1.35 6.81
CA GLU A 43 -7.07 -0.14 6.55
C GLU A 43 -6.26 0.29 7.77
N ASN A 44 -6.79 0.10 8.98
CA ASN A 44 -6.02 0.33 10.21
C ASN A 44 -4.81 -0.60 10.35
N GLY A 45 -4.97 -1.89 10.06
CA GLY A 45 -3.89 -2.86 10.15
C GLY A 45 -2.81 -2.62 9.10
N VAL A 46 -3.22 -2.33 7.87
CA VAL A 46 -2.30 -2.04 6.76
C VAL A 46 -1.57 -0.72 6.98
N THR A 47 -2.27 0.32 7.46
CA THR A 47 -1.65 1.61 7.81
C THR A 47 -0.63 1.44 8.94
N GLY A 48 -0.95 0.66 9.98
CA GLY A 48 0.00 0.36 11.05
C GLY A 48 1.24 -0.38 10.56
N THR A 49 1.06 -1.35 9.66
CA THR A 49 2.17 -2.08 9.03
C THR A 49 3.03 -1.17 8.17
N ALA A 50 2.41 -0.28 7.38
CA ALA A 50 3.11 0.70 6.57
C ALA A 50 3.93 1.67 7.45
N ILE A 51 3.37 2.16 8.55
CA ILE A 51 4.10 3.02 9.48
C ILE A 51 5.28 2.26 10.12
N GLY A 52 5.07 1.02 10.56
CA GLY A 52 6.14 0.18 11.10
C GLY A 52 7.26 -0.05 10.09
N ALA A 53 6.92 -0.31 8.83
CA ALA A 53 7.90 -0.47 7.76
C ALA A 53 8.65 0.85 7.46
N ALA A 54 7.96 2.00 7.51
CA ALA A 54 8.58 3.30 7.36
C ALA A 54 9.58 3.59 8.49
N LEU A 55 9.22 3.24 9.74
CA LEU A 55 10.12 3.34 10.90
C LEU A 55 11.33 2.41 10.78
N ALA A 56 11.16 1.22 10.18
CA ALA A 56 12.25 0.31 9.85
C ALA A 56 13.14 0.80 8.68
N GLY A 57 12.88 1.98 8.12
CA GLY A 57 13.67 2.59 7.05
C GLY A 57 13.25 2.18 5.64
N MET A 58 12.12 1.46 5.50
CA MET A 58 11.51 1.21 4.20
C MET A 58 10.67 2.42 3.76
N ARG A 59 10.19 2.41 2.51
CA ARG A 59 9.41 3.52 1.94
C ARG A 59 8.07 3.01 1.40
N PRO A 60 7.12 2.63 2.27
CA PRO A 60 5.84 2.10 1.83
C PRO A 60 4.99 3.15 1.12
N ILE A 61 4.34 2.74 0.05
CA ILE A 61 3.26 3.46 -0.62
C ILE A 61 1.98 2.72 -0.25
N LEU A 62 1.12 3.39 0.51
CA LEU A 62 -0.15 2.84 0.95
C LEU A 62 -1.27 3.20 -0.03
N PHE A 63 -1.98 2.18 -0.51
CA PHE A 63 -3.16 2.37 -1.36
C PHE A 63 -4.44 2.17 -0.55
N HIS A 64 -5.35 3.15 -0.61
CA HIS A 64 -6.72 3.01 -0.13
C HIS A 64 -7.66 2.99 -1.34
N ALA A 65 -8.49 1.96 -1.45
CA ALA A 65 -9.46 1.84 -2.54
C ALA A 65 -10.57 2.91 -2.47
N ARG A 66 -10.83 3.44 -1.27
CA ARG A 66 -11.87 4.41 -0.99
C ARG A 66 -11.32 5.47 -0.04
N LYS A 67 -11.66 6.74 -0.29
CA LYS A 67 -11.16 7.88 0.51
C LYS A 67 -11.69 7.82 1.94
N GLU A 68 -12.90 7.29 2.10
CA GLU A 68 -13.58 7.08 3.37
C GLU A 68 -12.77 6.15 4.27
N CYS A 69 -12.05 5.17 3.71
CA CYS A 69 -11.18 4.30 4.49
C CYS A 69 -9.90 5.00 4.99
N GLY A 70 -9.54 6.14 4.39
CA GLY A 70 -8.47 7.00 4.87
C GLY A 70 -8.80 7.69 6.20
N ILE A 71 -10.08 7.90 6.53
CA ILE A 71 -10.48 8.47 7.83
C ILE A 71 -10.14 7.52 8.98
N LEU A 72 -10.25 6.20 8.76
CA LEU A 72 -9.90 5.18 9.75
C LEU A 72 -8.39 5.23 10.02
N ALA A 73 -7.60 5.39 8.95
CA ALA A 73 -6.15 5.44 8.98
C ALA A 73 -5.57 6.70 9.68
N ILE A 74 -6.32 7.81 9.75
CA ILE A 74 -5.86 9.07 10.36
C ILE A 74 -5.36 8.88 11.80
N ASN A 75 -6.03 8.05 12.60
CA ASN A 75 -5.62 7.79 13.98
C ASN A 75 -4.22 7.18 14.11
N ARG A 76 -3.68 6.61 13.02
CA ARG A 76 -2.33 6.06 12.98
C ARG A 76 -1.30 7.04 12.40
N CYS A 77 -1.72 8.00 11.57
CA CYS A 77 -0.85 9.02 10.99
C CYS A 77 -0.73 10.30 11.83
N ALA A 78 -1.70 10.59 12.71
CA ALA A 78 -1.77 11.81 13.51
C ALA A 78 -1.06 11.72 14.88
N LEU A 79 -0.24 10.68 15.10
CA LEU A 79 0.58 10.49 16.29
C LEU A 79 2.04 10.82 16.00
#